data_AF-A0AA96YKW2-F1
#
_entry.id   AF-A0AA96YKW2-F1
#
_cell.length_a   1.000
_cell.length_b   1.000
_cell.length_c   1.000
_cell.angle_alpha   90.00
_cell.angle_beta   90.00
_cell.angle_gamma   90.00
#
_symmetry.space_group_name_H-M   'P 1'
#
loop_
_entity.id
_entity.type
_entity.pdbx_description
1 polymer ?
#
loop_
_entity_poly.entity_id
_entity_poly.type
_entity_poly.pdbx_seq_one_letter_code
_entity_poly.pdbx_strand_id
1 'polypeptide(L)'
;MSDKINRKIFLLACLVLTGCATKPSPQVQYVRVEVPVQVPCRAPDVAEPPWAAIGLRKTDSLEVKVRALLAERRQRIGYERQLEAAVRSCR
;
A
#
# COMPACT_ATOMS: atom_id res chain seq x y z
N MET A 1 8.54 75.13 21.74
CA MET A 1 7.68 74.00 22.16
C MET A 1 7.58 72.94 21.06
N SER A 2 7.51 73.33 19.78
CA SER A 2 7.37 72.44 18.61
C SER A 2 8.53 71.46 18.38
N ASP A 3 9.79 71.82 18.69
CA ASP A 3 10.93 70.91 18.47
C ASP A 3 10.89 69.64 19.34
N LYS A 4 10.37 69.74 20.57
CA LYS A 4 10.19 68.59 21.46
C LYS A 4 9.08 67.65 20.95
N ILE A 5 8.08 68.19 20.26
CA ILE A 5 6.97 67.43 19.67
C ILE A 5 7.44 66.69 18.42
N ASN A 6 8.18 67.37 17.53
CA ASN A 6 8.72 66.77 16.32
C ASN A 6 9.73 65.65 16.65
N ARG A 7 10.56 65.84 17.69
CA ARG A 7 11.47 64.79 18.18
C ARG A 7 10.73 63.55 18.69
N LYS A 8 9.62 63.73 19.42
CA LYS A 8 8.81 62.61 19.90
C LYS A 8 8.12 61.87 18.77
N ILE A 9 7.59 62.59 17.78
CA ILE A 9 6.93 61.99 16.59
C ILE A 9 7.95 61.18 15.78
N PHE A 10 9.15 61.73 15.58
CA PHE A 10 10.23 61.03 14.86
C PHE A 10 10.65 59.74 15.59
N LEU A 11 10.83 59.80 16.91
CA LEU A 11 11.14 58.61 17.71
C LEU A 11 10.02 57.55 17.67
N LEU A 12 8.76 57.99 17.70
CA LEU A 12 7.61 57.08 17.62
C LEU A 12 7.53 56.40 16.23
N ALA A 13 7.78 57.16 15.16
CA ALA A 13 7.81 56.64 13.79
C ALA A 13 8.92 55.59 13.60
N CYS A 14 10.12 55.85 14.13
CA CYS A 14 11.20 54.87 14.11
C CYS A 14 10.86 53.57 14.86
N LEU A 15 10.11 53.65 15.96
CA LEU A 15 9.73 52.47 16.75
C LEU A 15 8.73 51.56 16.01
N VAL A 16 7.80 52.14 15.25
CA VAL A 16 6.77 51.38 14.52
C VAL A 16 7.35 50.67 13.30
N LEU A 17 8.45 51.18 12.73
CA LEU A 17 9.09 50.61 11.53
C LEU A 17 9.96 49.36 11.80
N THR A 18 10.33 49.04 13.04
CA THR A 18 11.23 47.92 13.35
C THR A 18 10.54 46.56 13.58
N GLY A 19 9.20 46.51 13.54
CA GLY A 19 8.44 45.27 13.81
C GLY A 19 8.58 44.16 12.76
N CYS A 20 9.08 44.46 11.55
CA CYS A 20 9.18 43.47 10.46
C CYS A 20 10.44 42.59 10.54
N ALA A 21 11.44 42.96 11.36
CA ALA A 21 12.71 42.23 11.48
C ALA A 21 12.68 41.11 12.55
N THR A 22 11.60 41.00 13.32
CA THR A 22 11.55 40.12 14.51
C THR A 22 11.02 38.72 14.22
N LYS A 23 10.94 38.27 12.96
CA LYS A 23 10.41 36.94 12.63
C LYS A 23 11.36 35.87 13.17
N PRO A 24 11.00 35.12 14.24
CA PRO A 24 11.88 34.10 14.80
C PRO A 24 12.12 33.01 13.74
N SER A 25 13.30 32.42 13.73
CA SER A 25 13.59 31.29 12.85
C SER A 25 12.56 30.19 13.09
N PRO A 26 11.97 29.59 12.05
CA PRO A 26 11.01 28.51 12.22
C PRO A 26 11.64 27.39 13.06
N GLN A 27 10.95 26.96 14.11
CA GLN A 27 11.38 25.80 14.90
C GLN A 27 11.22 24.55 14.05
N VAL A 28 12.33 23.93 13.68
CA VAL A 28 12.34 22.66 12.94
C VAL A 28 11.98 21.54 13.92
N GLN A 29 10.77 21.01 13.82
CA GLN A 29 10.36 19.82 14.56
C GLN A 29 10.55 18.58 13.69
N TYR A 30 11.41 17.68 14.12
CA TYR A 30 11.57 16.37 13.51
C TYR A 30 10.46 15.45 14.02
N VAL A 31 9.52 15.11 13.14
CA VAL A 31 8.45 14.17 13.43
C VAL A 31 8.83 12.80 12.87
N ARG A 32 8.75 11.76 13.70
CA ARG A 32 8.84 10.39 13.20
C ARG A 32 7.54 10.05 12.48
N VAL A 33 7.65 9.66 11.22
CA VAL A 33 6.53 9.20 10.40
C VAL A 33 6.68 7.70 10.22
N GLU A 34 5.62 6.95 10.52
CA GLU A 34 5.56 5.54 10.20
C GLU A 34 5.33 5.39 8.69
N VAL A 35 6.31 4.81 8.01
CA VAL A 35 6.22 4.50 6.58
C VAL A 35 5.76 3.04 6.47
N PRO A 36 4.62 2.76 5.82
CA PRO A 36 4.20 1.38 5.58
C PRO A 36 5.24 0.69 4.70
N VAL A 37 5.83 -0.39 5.23
CA VAL A 37 6.78 -1.22 4.49
C VAL A 37 6.07 -2.48 4.00
N GLN A 38 6.32 -2.85 2.75
CA GLN A 38 5.78 -4.08 2.18
C GLN A 38 6.44 -5.27 2.87
N VAL A 39 5.64 -6.07 3.59
CA VAL A 39 6.11 -7.32 4.21
C VAL A 39 5.93 -8.49 3.23
N PRO A 40 6.92 -9.40 3.12
CA PRO A 40 6.79 -10.56 2.26
C PRO A 40 5.73 -11.52 2.83
N CYS A 41 4.76 -11.93 2.00
CA CYS A 41 3.82 -12.95 2.40
C CYS A 41 4.50 -14.33 2.51
N ARG A 42 4.17 -15.07 3.57
CA ARG A 42 4.60 -16.47 3.77
C ARG A 42 3.40 -17.42 3.65
N ALA A 43 2.70 -17.36 2.52
CA ALA A 43 1.66 -18.34 2.22
C ALA A 43 2.29 -19.73 2.01
N PRO A 44 1.59 -20.81 2.38
CA PRO A 44 2.03 -22.17 2.08
C PRO A 44 2.02 -22.41 0.57
N ASP A 45 2.95 -23.24 0.10
CA ASP A 45 2.94 -23.73 -1.29
C ASP A 45 1.77 -24.70 -1.48
N VAL A 46 1.03 -24.52 -2.58
CA VAL A 46 -0.14 -25.35 -2.89
C VAL A 46 0.26 -26.31 -4.00
N ALA A 47 0.47 -27.57 -3.63
CA ALA A 47 0.94 -28.59 -4.56
C ALA A 47 -0.06 -28.84 -5.70
N GLU A 48 0.47 -29.01 -6.92
CA GLU A 48 -0.33 -29.37 -8.08
C GLU A 48 -0.94 -30.77 -7.88
N PRO A 49 -2.27 -30.92 -8.02
CA PRO A 49 -2.91 -32.21 -7.84
C PRO A 49 -2.63 -33.13 -9.03
N PRO A 50 -2.74 -34.45 -8.84
CA PRO A 50 -2.67 -35.41 -9.95
C PRO A 50 -3.92 -35.29 -10.82
N TRP A 51 -3.83 -34.47 -11.86
CA TRP A 51 -4.95 -34.19 -12.76
C TRP A 51 -5.48 -35.44 -13.44
N ALA A 52 -6.79 -35.64 -13.37
CA ALA A 52 -7.43 -36.84 -13.89
C ALA A 52 -7.25 -37.01 -15.41
N ALA A 53 -7.04 -35.94 -16.18
CA ALA A 53 -6.85 -36.01 -17.63
C ALA A 53 -5.40 -36.29 -18.09
N ILE A 54 -4.39 -36.30 -17.20
CA ILE A 54 -2.97 -36.50 -17.59
C ILE A 54 -2.76 -37.76 -18.43
N GLY A 55 -3.49 -38.84 -18.11
CA GLY A 55 -3.33 -40.12 -18.78
C GLY A 55 -4.15 -40.30 -20.06
N LEU A 56 -4.96 -39.31 -20.48
CA LEU A 56 -5.85 -39.46 -21.61
C LEU A 56 -5.09 -39.55 -22.94
N ARG A 57 -5.49 -40.52 -23.76
CA ARG A 57 -4.97 -40.75 -25.11
C ARG A 57 -6.00 -40.35 -26.17
N LYS A 58 -5.50 -40.04 -27.37
CA LYS A 58 -6.37 -39.72 -28.51
C LYS A 58 -7.31 -40.88 -28.88
N THR A 59 -6.83 -42.11 -28.72
CA THR A 59 -7.56 -43.35 -29.02
C THR A 59 -8.57 -43.75 -27.94
N ASP A 60 -8.59 -43.09 -26.79
CA ASP A 60 -9.53 -43.42 -25.73
C ASP A 60 -10.97 -43.11 -26.17
N SER A 61 -11.90 -43.94 -25.68
CA SER A 61 -13.32 -43.75 -25.96
C SER A 61 -13.82 -42.42 -25.42
N LEU A 62 -14.90 -41.92 -26.02
CA LEU A 62 -15.52 -40.66 -25.58
C LEU A 62 -15.95 -40.73 -24.11
N GLU A 63 -16.48 -41.88 -23.67
CA GLU A 63 -16.90 -42.09 -22.28
C GLU A 63 -15.74 -41.90 -21.29
N VAL A 64 -14.57 -42.48 -21.57
CA VAL A 64 -13.39 -42.36 -20.71
C VAL A 64 -12.94 -40.89 -20.64
N LYS A 65 -12.91 -40.20 -21.77
CA LYS A 65 -12.55 -38.77 -21.84
C LYS A 65 -13.51 -37.91 -21.03
N VAL A 66 -14.82 -38.07 -21.23
CA VAL A 66 -15.83 -37.29 -20.51
C VAL A 66 -15.75 -37.54 -19.00
N ARG A 67 -15.59 -38.80 -18.58
CA ARG A 67 -15.46 -39.13 -17.15
C ARG A 67 -14.22 -38.48 -16.52
N ALA A 68 -13.07 -38.60 -17.17
CA ALA A 68 -11.82 -38.00 -16.69
C ALA A 68 -11.92 -36.47 -16.62
N LEU A 69 -12.47 -35.81 -17.65
CA LEU A 69 -12.63 -34.35 -17.67
C LEU A 69 -13.64 -33.84 -16.63
N LEU A 70 -14.72 -34.58 -16.36
CA LEU A 70 -15.67 -34.23 -15.29
C LEU A 70 -15.07 -34.40 -13.89
N ALA A 71 -14.19 -35.39 -13.71
CA ALA A 71 -13.44 -35.57 -12.47
C ALA A 71 -12.43 -34.42 -12.29
N GLU A 72 -11.65 -34.11 -13.33
CA GLU A 72 -10.69 -33.01 -13.31
C GLU A 72 -11.36 -31.65 -13.08
N ARG A 73 -12.54 -31.40 -13.66
CA ARG A 73 -13.29 -30.17 -13.41
C ARG A 73 -13.54 -29.96 -11.92
N ARG A 74 -13.85 -31.03 -11.17
CA ARG A 74 -14.02 -30.95 -9.72
C ARG A 74 -12.69 -30.73 -8.99
N GLN A 75 -11.60 -31.36 -9.46
CA GLN A 75 -10.25 -31.11 -8.93
C GLN A 75 -9.86 -29.64 -9.08
N ARG A 76 -10.09 -29.03 -10.26
CA ARG A 76 -9.77 -27.62 -10.52
C ARG A 76 -10.54 -26.67 -9.59
N ILE A 77 -11.85 -26.91 -9.40
CA ILE A 77 -12.66 -26.13 -8.44
C ILE A 77 -12.08 -26.21 -7.03
N GLY A 78 -11.63 -27.38 -6.59
CA GLY A 78 -10.99 -27.56 -5.29
C GLY A 78 -9.65 -26.83 -5.18
N TYR A 79 -8.81 -26.98 -6.21
CA TYR A 79 -7.49 -26.37 -6.28
C TYR A 79 -7.56 -24.83 -6.32
N GLU A 80 -8.48 -24.26 -7.10
CA GLU A 80 -8.74 -22.81 -7.14
C GLU A 80 -9.10 -22.28 -5.75
N ARG A 81 -9.95 -22.99 -4.98
CA ARG A 81 -10.28 -22.59 -3.60
C ARG A 81 -9.08 -22.63 -2.67
N GLN A 82 -8.18 -23.61 -2.83
CA GLN A 82 -6.94 -23.69 -2.05
C GLN A 82 -6.00 -22.53 -2.38
N LEU A 83 -5.82 -22.23 -3.67
CA LEU A 83 -5.03 -21.09 -4.14
C LEU A 83 -5.59 -19.75 -3.63
N GLU A 84 -6.90 -19.56 -3.72
CA GLU A 84 -7.55 -18.37 -3.17
C GLU A 84 -7.34 -18.25 -1.65
N ALA A 85 -7.40 -19.36 -0.92
CA ALA A 85 -7.14 -19.36 0.51
C ALA A 85 -5.69 -18.97 0.84
N ALA A 86 -4.72 -19.48 0.07
CA ALA A 86 -3.31 -19.11 0.19
C ALA A 86 -3.12 -17.60 -0.06
N VAL A 87 -3.71 -17.05 -1.12
CA VAL A 87 -3.63 -15.61 -1.42
C VAL A 87 -4.33 -14.76 -0.36
N ARG A 88 -5.50 -15.21 0.16
CA ARG A 88 -6.21 -14.50 1.23
C ARG A 88 -5.42 -14.44 2.53
N SER A 89 -4.54 -15.40 2.80
CA SER A 89 -3.68 -15.36 4.00
C SER A 89 -2.63 -14.23 3.98
N CYS A 90 -2.42 -13.60 2.81
CA CYS A 90 -1.45 -12.53 2.60
C CYS A 90 -2.02 -11.11 2.71
N ARG A 91 -3.33 -10.96 2.87
CA ARG A 91 -4.00 -9.66 3.00
C ARG A 91 -4.07 -9.23 4.45
#